data_AF-A0A0N4XJD0-F1
#
_entry.id   AF-A0A0N4XJD0-F1
#
_cell.length_a   1.000
_cell.length_b   1.000
_cell.length_c   1.000
_cell.angle_alpha   90.00
_cell.angle_beta   90.00
_cell.angle_gamma   90.00
#
_symmetry.space_group_name_H-M   'P 1'
#
loop_
_entity.id
_entity.type
_entity.pdbx_description
1 polymer ?
#
loop_
_entity_poly.entity_id
_entity_poly.type
_entity_poly.pdbx_seq_one_letter_code
_entity_poly.pdbx_strand_id
1 'polypeptide(L)'
;MFRRGSPRRKSPQTTTQHSTPNTTQLCTKVYVIYEFELERQILWMDVLPELQSFAFNSGFDLEWIDPLGDKGQLNEDIMDRVLDGITREHSWLICLLGDKYGSIGPPLQIPKDEFEAIRAAIFEQSADLKLLDHHYVLDRSSVREEYRLNTQLEDEKQKSKLAKVVQKGAKSAFDDRMASLDRQRRYFWSSLHKIAAVAVERNSRCTMVLRKFDGLFYPAKAFSCHFNLKSLCILHSTLYGTFSK
;
A
#
# COMPACT_ATOMS: atom_id res chain seq x y z
N MET A 1 27.82 70.99 -7.94
CA MET A 1 28.43 70.95 -9.30
C MET A 1 27.45 70.28 -10.26
N PHE A 2 27.22 70.87 -11.42
CA PHE A 2 26.22 70.45 -12.42
C PHE A 2 26.88 69.82 -13.68
N ARG A 3 26.08 68.99 -14.38
CA ARG A 3 26.15 68.45 -15.78
C ARG A 3 27.04 67.21 -16.01
N ARG A 4 26.65 66.19 -16.80
CA ARG A 4 25.95 66.16 -18.13
C ARG A 4 25.10 64.88 -18.35
N GLY A 5 24.01 65.01 -19.13
CA GLY A 5 23.27 63.90 -19.79
C GLY A 5 24.05 63.30 -20.99
N SER A 6 23.75 62.11 -21.51
CA SER A 6 22.66 61.68 -22.41
C SER A 6 23.09 60.29 -22.99
N PRO A 7 22.35 59.56 -23.87
CA PRO A 7 20.94 59.56 -24.20
C PRO A 7 20.29 58.14 -24.17
N ARG A 8 18.96 58.18 -24.21
CA ARG A 8 17.99 57.10 -24.44
C ARG A 8 18.29 56.33 -25.74
N ARG A 9 18.57 55.02 -25.65
CA ARG A 9 18.56 54.08 -26.79
C ARG A 9 17.36 53.15 -26.64
N LYS A 10 16.32 53.38 -27.46
CA LYS A 10 15.23 52.43 -27.69
C LYS A 10 15.79 51.28 -28.54
N SER A 11 15.71 50.05 -28.04
CA SER A 11 15.83 48.83 -28.85
C SER A 11 14.44 48.22 -29.05
N PRO A 12 14.18 47.57 -30.21
CA PRO A 12 12.85 47.16 -30.62
C PRO A 12 12.35 45.97 -29.80
N GLN A 13 11.06 46.02 -29.42
CA GLN A 13 10.31 44.84 -29.02
C GLN A 13 10.23 43.88 -30.21
N THR A 14 10.98 42.78 -30.14
CA THR A 14 10.66 41.58 -30.90
C THR A 14 9.69 40.77 -30.07
N THR A 15 8.41 40.90 -30.41
CA THR A 15 7.33 40.06 -29.94
C THR A 15 7.53 38.66 -30.50
N THR A 16 8.27 37.82 -29.79
CA THR A 16 8.16 36.37 -29.95
C THR A 16 7.53 35.85 -28.67
N GLN A 17 6.20 35.91 -28.63
CA GLN A 17 5.41 35.08 -27.73
C GLN A 17 5.66 33.63 -28.13
N HIS A 18 6.73 33.03 -27.61
CA HIS A 18 6.68 31.61 -27.32
C HIS A 18 5.80 31.48 -26.09
N SER A 19 4.50 31.31 -26.33
CA SER A 19 3.65 30.57 -25.40
C SER A 19 4.29 29.20 -25.25
N THR A 20 5.15 29.04 -24.24
CA THR A 20 5.45 27.72 -23.71
C THR A 20 4.10 27.07 -23.46
N PRO A 21 3.77 25.94 -24.11
CA PRO A 21 2.62 25.19 -23.65
C PRO A 21 2.90 24.92 -22.17
N ASN A 22 1.95 25.27 -21.30
CA ASN A 22 1.85 24.67 -19.99
C ASN A 22 1.57 23.19 -20.24
N THR A 23 2.60 22.46 -20.65
CA THR A 23 2.61 21.01 -20.63
C THR A 23 2.55 20.72 -19.15
N THR A 24 1.37 20.34 -18.67
CA THR A 24 1.19 19.76 -17.34
C THR A 24 2.23 18.66 -17.26
N GLN A 25 3.32 18.89 -16.53
CA GLN A 25 4.44 17.96 -16.46
C GLN A 25 3.85 16.68 -15.88
N LEU A 26 3.70 15.64 -16.71
CA LEU A 26 3.05 14.39 -16.35
C LEU A 26 4.02 13.62 -15.45
N CYS A 27 4.08 14.03 -14.19
CA CYS A 27 4.82 13.30 -13.17
C CYS A 27 4.02 12.05 -12.80
N THR A 28 4.60 10.89 -13.10
CA THR A 28 3.99 9.60 -12.78
C THR A 28 4.57 9.09 -11.46
N LYS A 29 3.69 8.84 -10.48
CA LYS A 29 4.08 8.28 -9.19
C LYS A 29 4.21 6.76 -9.29
N VAL A 30 5.32 6.20 -8.83
CA VAL A 30 5.53 4.76 -8.82
C VAL A 30 5.69 4.30 -7.37
N TYR A 31 4.69 3.60 -6.87
CA TYR A 31 4.70 3.00 -5.54
C TYR A 31 5.40 1.65 -5.61
N VAL A 32 6.41 1.46 -4.76
CA VAL A 32 7.15 0.20 -4.70
C VAL A 32 6.87 -0.48 -3.36
N ILE A 33 6.34 -1.70 -3.41
CA ILE A 33 6.12 -2.54 -2.23
C ILE A 33 7.00 -3.78 -2.38
N TYR A 34 7.75 -4.12 -1.35
CA TYR A 34 8.71 -5.21 -1.39
C TYR A 34 8.71 -6.00 -0.09
N GLU A 35 8.94 -7.31 -0.21
CA GLU A 35 9.19 -8.21 0.93
C GLU A 35 10.66 -8.60 1.07
N PHE A 36 11.48 -8.33 0.04
CA PHE A 36 12.85 -8.80 -0.07
C PHE A 36 13.85 -7.64 -0.20
N GLU A 37 14.80 -7.59 0.73
CA GLU A 37 15.79 -6.51 0.80
C GLU A 37 16.78 -6.52 -0.37
N LEU A 38 17.15 -7.70 -0.86
CA LEU A 38 18.10 -7.80 -1.98
C LEU A 38 17.49 -7.27 -3.28
N GLU A 39 16.27 -7.69 -3.60
CA GLU A 39 15.54 -7.24 -4.77
C GLU A 39 15.20 -5.74 -4.66
N ARG A 40 14.91 -5.25 -3.44
CA ARG A 40 14.82 -3.82 -3.16
C ARG A 40 16.14 -3.14 -3.54
N GLN A 41 17.27 -3.61 -3.03
CA GLN A 41 18.58 -3.00 -3.30
C GLN A 41 18.91 -2.96 -4.80
N ILE A 42 18.70 -4.06 -5.52
CA ILE A 42 18.89 -4.12 -6.98
C ILE A 42 17.97 -3.14 -7.70
N LEU A 43 16.70 -3.07 -7.29
CA LEU A 43 15.75 -2.11 -7.85
C LEU A 43 16.30 -0.69 -7.70
N TRP A 44 16.69 -0.27 -6.49
CA TRP A 44 17.20 1.08 -6.21
C TRP A 44 18.52 1.40 -6.89
N MET A 45 19.45 0.46 -6.95
CA MET A 45 20.81 0.70 -7.43
C MET A 45 20.92 0.61 -8.95
N ASP A 46 20.21 -0.33 -9.57
CA ASP A 46 20.41 -0.66 -10.98
C ASP A 46 19.19 -0.24 -11.82
N VAL A 47 17.98 -0.63 -11.40
CA VAL A 47 16.77 -0.48 -12.23
C VAL A 47 16.21 0.94 -12.21
N LEU A 48 16.08 1.57 -11.04
CA LEU A 48 15.48 2.90 -10.92
C LEU A 48 16.28 3.97 -11.69
N PRO A 49 17.63 4.02 -11.63
CA PRO A 49 18.41 4.98 -12.41
C PRO A 49 18.23 4.82 -13.92
N GLU A 50 18.16 3.58 -14.41
CA GLU A 50 17.91 3.30 -15.83
C GLU A 50 16.51 3.76 -16.25
N LEU A 51 15.48 3.44 -15.46
CA LEU A 51 14.10 3.88 -15.72
C LEU A 51 13.96 5.40 -15.66
N GLN A 52 14.61 6.06 -14.71
CA GLN A 52 14.61 7.53 -14.62
C GLN A 52 15.26 8.15 -15.86
N SER A 53 16.38 7.58 -16.31
CA SER A 53 17.09 8.05 -17.51
C SER A 53 16.23 7.87 -18.77
N PHE A 54 15.55 6.72 -18.89
CA PHE A 54 14.61 6.48 -19.98
C PHE A 54 13.42 7.45 -19.96
N ALA A 55 12.83 7.67 -18.78
CA ALA A 55 11.71 8.61 -18.60
C ALA A 55 12.10 10.03 -19.00
N PHE A 56 13.24 10.50 -18.50
CA PHE A 56 13.79 11.81 -18.84
C PHE A 56 13.99 11.98 -20.35
N ASN A 57 14.60 11.00 -21.01
CA ASN A 57 14.81 11.01 -22.46
C ASN A 57 13.48 10.94 -23.25
N SER A 58 12.43 10.41 -22.65
CA SER A 58 11.09 10.28 -23.24
C SER A 58 10.18 11.49 -22.93
N GLY A 59 10.65 12.46 -22.15
CA GLY A 59 9.92 13.69 -21.84
C GLY A 59 8.84 13.55 -20.76
N PHE A 60 8.94 12.56 -19.88
CA PHE A 60 8.08 12.44 -18.70
C PHE A 60 8.91 12.22 -17.43
N ASP A 61 8.32 12.57 -16.28
CA ASP A 61 8.99 12.45 -14.99
C ASP A 61 8.42 11.28 -14.18
N LEU A 62 9.30 10.62 -13.43
CA LEU A 62 8.94 9.59 -12.48
C LEU A 62 9.25 10.06 -11.06
N GLU A 63 8.30 9.81 -10.16
CA GLU A 63 8.45 9.99 -8.71
C GLU A 63 8.33 8.63 -8.03
N TRP A 64 9.43 8.13 -7.48
CA TRP A 64 9.47 6.87 -6.74
C TRP A 64 9.00 7.08 -5.31
N ILE A 65 8.05 6.28 -4.87
CA ILE A 65 7.51 6.32 -3.51
C ILE A 65 7.82 4.99 -2.83
N ASP A 66 8.70 5.06 -1.83
CA ASP A 66 8.98 3.99 -0.88
C ASP A 66 8.10 4.18 0.36
N PRO A 67 6.99 3.46 0.51
CA PRO A 67 6.13 3.58 1.68
C PRO A 67 6.71 2.89 2.92
N LEU A 68 7.71 2.01 2.76
CA LEU A 68 8.32 1.26 3.86
C LEU A 68 9.62 1.95 4.34
N GLY A 69 10.38 2.56 3.44
CA GLY A 69 11.68 3.11 3.75
C GLY A 69 12.65 2.03 4.27
N ASP A 70 13.71 2.44 4.96
CA ASP A 70 14.82 1.54 5.28
C ASP A 70 14.52 0.44 6.31
N LYS A 71 13.44 0.57 7.10
CA LYS A 71 13.07 -0.40 8.16
C LYS A 71 11.57 -0.57 8.36
N GLY A 72 10.73 0.01 7.50
CA GLY A 72 9.29 -0.05 7.69
C GLY A 72 8.73 -1.43 7.39
N GLN A 73 7.74 -1.82 8.18
CA GLN A 73 6.90 -2.98 7.90
C GLN A 73 5.57 -2.49 7.35
N LEU A 74 4.98 -3.30 6.46
CA LEU A 74 3.70 -2.98 5.84
C LEU A 74 2.56 -3.15 6.86
N ASN A 75 2.27 -2.10 7.61
CA ASN A 75 1.15 -2.04 8.54
C ASN A 75 -0.11 -1.44 7.88
N GLU A 76 -1.22 -1.46 8.61
CA GLU A 76 -2.52 -0.96 8.10
C GLU A 76 -2.51 0.54 7.80
N ASP A 77 -1.81 1.36 8.59
CA ASP A 77 -1.72 2.81 8.34
C ASP A 77 -0.99 3.15 7.04
N ILE A 78 0.13 2.48 6.79
CA ILE A 78 0.90 2.60 5.55
C ILE A 78 0.07 2.05 4.39
N MET A 79 -0.62 0.93 4.60
CA MET A 79 -1.49 0.33 3.60
C MET A 79 -2.57 1.30 3.13
N ASP A 80 -3.31 1.93 4.04
CA ASP A 80 -4.37 2.88 3.68
C ASP A 80 -3.83 4.07 2.87
N ARG A 81 -2.66 4.61 3.24
CA ARG A 81 -1.99 5.69 2.48
C ARG A 81 -1.56 5.24 1.09
N VAL A 82 -1.02 4.03 0.98
CA VAL A 82 -0.62 3.45 -0.30
C VAL A 82 -1.85 3.22 -1.18
N LEU A 83 -2.93 2.66 -0.65
CA LEU A 83 -4.20 2.42 -1.35
C LEU A 83 -4.80 3.73 -1.91
N ASP A 84 -4.80 4.81 -1.12
CA ASP A 84 -5.24 6.13 -1.60
C ASP A 84 -4.34 6.69 -2.72
N GLY A 85 -3.03 6.44 -2.63
CA GLY A 85 -2.07 6.88 -3.64
C GLY A 85 -2.16 6.12 -4.97
N ILE A 86 -2.22 4.79 -4.90
CA ILE A 86 -2.21 3.91 -6.08
C ILE A 86 -3.51 3.95 -6.86
N THR A 87 -4.61 4.41 -6.27
CA THR A 87 -5.92 4.51 -6.96
C THR A 87 -6.00 5.71 -7.90
N ARG A 88 -5.09 6.69 -7.79
CA ARG A 88 -5.03 7.88 -8.67
C ARG A 88 -4.68 7.51 -10.11
N GLU A 89 -4.99 8.37 -11.08
CA GLU A 89 -4.80 8.05 -12.50
C GLU A 89 -3.32 7.99 -12.93
N HIS A 90 -2.47 8.88 -12.43
CA HIS A 90 -1.04 8.93 -12.80
C HIS A 90 -0.15 8.17 -11.81
N SER A 91 -0.61 7.00 -11.37
CA SER A 91 0.16 6.13 -10.49
C SER A 91 0.32 4.71 -11.01
N TRP A 92 1.51 4.19 -10.77
CA TRP A 92 1.92 2.82 -11.03
C TRP A 92 2.28 2.14 -9.72
N LEU A 93 2.12 0.81 -9.71
CA LEU A 93 2.41 -0.02 -8.57
C LEU A 93 3.38 -1.13 -8.99
N ILE A 94 4.52 -1.21 -8.32
CA ILE A 94 5.46 -2.32 -8.42
C ILE A 94 5.39 -3.10 -7.10
N CYS A 95 5.15 -4.41 -7.19
CA CYS A 95 5.09 -5.28 -6.02
C CYS A 95 6.07 -6.44 -6.17
N LEU A 96 7.00 -6.55 -5.24
CA LEU A 96 7.95 -7.66 -5.11
C LEU A 96 7.51 -8.51 -3.92
N LEU A 97 6.70 -9.53 -4.18
CA LEU A 97 5.97 -10.27 -3.15
C LEU A 97 6.43 -11.72 -3.09
N GLY A 98 6.53 -12.26 -1.88
CA GLY A 98 6.96 -13.61 -1.61
C GLY A 98 5.84 -14.54 -1.14
N ASP A 99 6.23 -15.50 -0.31
CA ASP A 99 5.34 -16.42 0.40
C ASP A 99 4.92 -15.89 1.80
N LYS A 100 5.43 -14.72 2.21
CA LYS A 100 5.07 -14.12 3.49
C LYS A 100 3.67 -13.54 3.39
N TYR A 101 2.69 -14.37 3.68
CA TYR A 101 1.35 -13.91 3.98
C TYR A 101 1.42 -13.01 5.23
N GLY A 102 1.33 -11.69 5.02
CA GLY A 102 1.34 -10.72 6.11
C GLY A 102 0.29 -11.03 7.19
N SER A 103 0.56 -10.61 8.43
CA SER A 103 -0.43 -10.69 9.50
C SER A 103 -1.61 -9.77 9.20
N ILE A 104 -2.82 -10.22 9.54
CA ILE A 104 -4.01 -9.37 9.46
C ILE A 104 -4.02 -8.51 10.72
N GLY A 105 -3.92 -7.18 10.55
CA GLY A 105 -3.98 -6.23 11.63
C GLY A 105 -5.41 -5.97 12.11
N PRO A 106 -5.58 -5.39 13.31
CA PRO A 106 -6.88 -4.84 13.69
C PRO A 106 -7.25 -3.68 12.74
N PRO A 107 -8.50 -3.57 12.29
CA PRO A 107 -8.92 -2.48 11.41
C PRO A 107 -8.80 -1.14 12.15
N LEU A 108 -8.31 -0.11 11.46
CA LEU A 108 -8.12 1.23 12.01
C LEU A 108 -9.45 1.91 12.33
N GLN A 109 -10.48 1.63 11.53
CA GLN A 109 -11.80 2.25 11.63
C GLN A 109 -12.88 1.19 11.45
N ILE A 110 -13.89 1.23 12.32
CA ILE A 110 -15.05 0.33 12.29
C ILE A 110 -16.33 1.19 12.39
N PRO A 111 -17.29 1.07 11.46
CA PRO A 111 -18.59 1.73 11.59
C PRO A 111 -19.29 1.35 12.89
N LYS A 112 -19.97 2.30 13.53
CA LYS A 112 -20.65 2.07 14.81
C LYS A 112 -21.55 0.84 14.80
N ASP A 113 -22.41 0.71 13.80
CA ASP A 113 -23.33 -0.43 13.69
C ASP A 113 -22.57 -1.77 13.62
N GLU A 114 -21.44 -1.80 12.91
CA GLU A 114 -20.61 -3.00 12.82
C GLU A 114 -19.86 -3.27 14.13
N PHE A 115 -19.36 -2.23 14.78
CA PHE A 115 -18.68 -2.35 16.06
C PHE A 115 -19.61 -2.87 17.15
N GLU A 116 -20.83 -2.34 17.24
CA GLU A 116 -21.83 -2.78 18.22
C GLU A 116 -22.25 -4.24 17.98
N ALA A 117 -22.40 -4.66 16.73
CA ALA A 117 -22.67 -6.07 16.38
C ALA A 117 -21.50 -6.99 16.78
N ILE A 118 -20.26 -6.59 16.47
CA ILE A 118 -19.05 -7.32 16.86
C ILE A 118 -18.95 -7.41 18.40
N ARG A 119 -19.22 -6.31 19.09
CA ARG A 119 -19.18 -6.21 20.56
C ARG A 119 -20.21 -7.13 21.21
N ALA A 120 -21.44 -7.16 20.70
CA ALA A 120 -22.49 -8.06 21.17
C ALA A 120 -22.10 -9.53 20.98
N ALA A 121 -21.59 -9.89 19.81
CA ALA A 121 -21.16 -11.26 19.51
C ALA A 121 -19.97 -11.71 20.39
N ILE A 122 -19.02 -10.81 20.69
CA ILE A 122 -17.88 -11.09 21.59
C ILE A 122 -18.37 -11.30 23.03
N PHE A 123 -19.35 -10.50 23.47
CA PHE A 123 -19.94 -10.60 24.81
C PHE A 123 -20.63 -11.96 25.00
N GLU A 124 -21.44 -12.39 24.04
CA GLU A 124 -22.10 -13.71 24.07
C GLU A 124 -21.09 -14.87 24.15
N GLN A 125 -19.93 -14.73 23.51
CA GLN A 125 -18.88 -15.73 23.50
C GLN A 125 -17.95 -15.70 24.71
N SER A 126 -18.20 -14.84 25.71
CA SER A 126 -17.32 -14.65 26.88
C SER A 126 -15.85 -14.36 26.51
N ALA A 127 -15.64 -13.69 25.37
CA ALA A 127 -14.31 -13.29 24.92
C ALA A 127 -13.88 -11.96 25.57
N ASP A 128 -12.62 -11.55 25.37
CA ASP A 128 -11.99 -10.36 25.99
C ASP A 128 -12.62 -9.04 25.50
N LEU A 129 -13.87 -8.76 25.91
CA LEU A 129 -14.59 -7.52 25.59
C LEU A 129 -13.83 -6.28 26.07
N LYS A 130 -13.16 -6.39 27.22
CA LYS A 130 -12.34 -5.34 27.80
C LYS A 130 -11.21 -4.91 26.87
N LEU A 131 -10.65 -5.83 26.08
CA LEU A 131 -9.59 -5.52 25.13
C LEU A 131 -10.14 -4.68 23.97
N LEU A 132 -11.35 -4.99 23.50
CA LEU A 132 -12.00 -4.24 22.44
C LEU A 132 -12.35 -2.81 22.89
N ASP A 133 -13.07 -2.68 24.01
CA ASP A 133 -13.55 -1.40 24.54
C ASP A 133 -12.41 -0.47 24.98
N HIS A 134 -11.25 -1.01 25.37
CA HIS A 134 -10.09 -0.22 25.75
C HIS A 134 -9.35 0.40 24.57
N HIS A 135 -9.34 -0.29 23.42
CA HIS A 135 -8.52 0.09 22.26
C HIS A 135 -9.32 0.79 21.16
N TYR A 136 -10.65 0.68 21.15
CA TYR A 136 -11.49 1.39 20.18
C TYR A 136 -12.26 2.52 20.85
N VAL A 137 -12.07 3.74 20.33
CA VAL A 137 -12.72 4.95 20.83
C VAL A 137 -13.71 5.45 19.78
N LEU A 138 -14.93 5.77 20.22
CA LEU A 138 -15.93 6.36 19.34
C LEU A 138 -15.49 7.76 18.89
N ASP A 139 -15.30 7.92 17.60
CA ASP A 139 -15.09 9.21 16.97
C ASP A 139 -16.44 9.82 16.56
N ARG A 140 -16.78 10.96 17.17
CA ARG A 140 -17.99 11.73 16.87
C ARG A 140 -17.74 12.90 15.91
N SER A 141 -16.50 13.08 15.47
CA SER A 141 -16.13 14.16 14.55
C SER A 141 -16.46 13.84 13.10
N SER A 142 -16.62 12.55 12.76
CA SER A 142 -16.99 12.08 11.43
C SER A 142 -18.50 12.17 11.17
N VAL A 143 -18.86 12.39 9.91
CA VAL A 143 -20.27 12.45 9.45
C VAL A 143 -21.00 11.12 9.70
N ARG A 144 -20.25 10.01 9.74
CA ARG A 144 -20.72 8.69 10.17
C ARG A 144 -20.05 8.37 11.50
N GLU A 145 -20.83 7.95 12.49
CA GLU A 145 -20.29 7.52 13.78
C GLU A 145 -19.41 6.27 13.57
N GLU A 146 -18.13 6.37 13.90
CA GLU A 146 -17.13 5.33 13.65
C GLU A 146 -16.24 5.16 14.88
N TYR A 147 -15.85 3.92 15.18
CA TYR A 147 -14.87 3.61 16.20
C TYR A 147 -13.48 3.58 15.58
N ARG A 148 -12.55 4.33 16.17
CA ARG A 148 -11.15 4.40 15.75
C ARG A 148 -10.25 3.65 16.72
N LEU A 149 -9.31 2.90 16.15
CA LEU A 149 -8.26 2.24 16.92
C LEU A 149 -7.34 3.30 17.53
N ASN A 150 -7.16 3.25 18.85
CA ASN A 150 -6.23 4.13 19.55
C ASN A 150 -4.79 3.66 19.29
N THR A 151 -3.97 4.53 18.69
CA THR A 151 -2.62 4.25 18.19
C THR A 151 -1.56 3.98 19.28
N GLN A 152 -1.94 3.99 20.56
CA GLN A 152 -1.05 3.64 21.68
C GLN A 152 -0.76 2.14 21.80
N LEU A 153 -1.34 1.31 20.93
CA LEU A 153 -1.01 -0.10 20.78
C LEU A 153 0.33 -0.21 20.05
N GLU A 154 1.45 -0.18 20.77
CA GLU A 154 2.77 -0.49 20.19
C GLU A 154 3.12 -1.97 20.31
N ASP A 155 2.50 -2.71 21.24
CA ASP A 155 2.79 -4.13 21.44
C ASP A 155 2.14 -5.00 20.35
N GLU A 156 2.98 -5.55 19.47
CA GLU A 156 2.62 -6.48 18.40
C GLU A 156 1.86 -7.72 18.89
N LYS A 157 2.14 -8.20 20.11
CA LYS A 157 1.39 -9.32 20.70
C LYS A 157 -0.05 -8.93 21.02
N GLN A 158 -0.23 -7.73 21.58
CA GLN A 158 -1.57 -7.21 21.88
C GLN A 158 -2.33 -6.87 20.60
N LYS A 159 -1.67 -6.30 19.58
CA LYS A 159 -2.28 -6.09 18.25
C LYS A 159 -2.77 -7.39 17.63
N SER A 160 -1.93 -8.43 17.65
CA SER A 160 -2.33 -9.74 17.12
C SER A 160 -3.49 -10.36 17.91
N LYS A 161 -3.49 -10.18 19.24
CA LYS A 161 -4.60 -10.65 20.08
C LYS A 161 -5.89 -9.89 19.78
N LEU A 162 -5.82 -8.56 19.66
CA LEU A 162 -6.95 -7.71 19.32
C LEU A 162 -7.51 -8.05 17.93
N ALA A 163 -6.64 -8.22 16.92
CA ALA A 163 -7.05 -8.64 15.58
C ALA A 163 -7.83 -9.97 15.60
N LYS A 164 -7.34 -10.96 16.36
CA LYS A 164 -8.03 -12.25 16.53
C LYS A 164 -9.39 -12.11 17.22
N VAL A 165 -9.50 -11.25 18.24
CA VAL A 165 -10.77 -10.97 18.93
C VAL A 165 -11.77 -10.33 17.98
N VAL A 166 -11.34 -9.29 17.24
CA VAL A 166 -12.17 -8.61 16.24
C VAL A 166 -12.61 -9.58 15.14
N GLN A 167 -11.71 -10.41 14.61
CA GLN A 167 -12.03 -11.41 13.59
C GLN A 167 -13.05 -12.44 14.07
N LYS A 168 -12.88 -12.93 15.31
CA LYS A 168 -13.81 -13.90 15.91
C LYS A 168 -15.20 -13.27 16.10
N GLY A 169 -15.24 -12.04 16.58
CA GLY A 169 -16.47 -11.27 16.72
C GLY A 169 -17.14 -10.99 15.37
N ALA A 170 -16.39 -10.52 14.39
CA ALA A 170 -16.88 -10.26 13.03
C ALA A 170 -17.41 -11.52 12.36
N LYS A 171 -16.72 -12.66 12.49
CA LYS A 171 -17.18 -13.95 11.97
C LYS A 171 -18.48 -14.43 12.61
N SER A 172 -18.69 -14.11 13.89
CA SER A 172 -19.91 -14.47 14.60
C SER A 172 -21.06 -13.50 14.35
N ALA A 173 -20.76 -12.21 14.19
CA ALA A 173 -21.75 -11.17 13.94
C ALA A 173 -22.23 -11.16 12.48
N PHE A 174 -21.34 -11.51 11.55
CA PHE A 174 -21.61 -11.54 10.12
C PHE A 174 -21.36 -12.95 9.62
N ASP A 175 -22.43 -13.73 9.49
CA ASP A 175 -22.39 -15.10 8.98
C ASP A 175 -21.60 -15.14 7.66
N ASP A 176 -20.63 -16.06 7.54
CA ASP A 176 -19.58 -16.11 6.50
C ASP A 176 -20.16 -16.05 5.06
N ARG A 177 -21.45 -16.37 4.88
CA ARG A 177 -22.15 -16.44 3.60
C ARG A 177 -22.69 -15.11 3.08
N MET A 178 -22.76 -14.07 3.91
CA MET A 178 -23.40 -12.79 3.59
C MET A 178 -22.52 -11.56 3.87
N ALA A 179 -21.24 -11.76 4.24
CA ALA A 179 -20.32 -10.63 4.41
C ALA A 179 -20.06 -9.93 3.07
N SER A 180 -20.32 -8.63 3.00
CA SER A 180 -19.94 -7.83 1.83
C SER A 180 -18.42 -7.85 1.63
N LEU A 181 -17.96 -7.66 0.39
CA LEU A 181 -16.53 -7.60 0.06
C LEU A 181 -15.79 -6.56 0.94
N ASP A 182 -16.44 -5.44 1.26
CA ASP A 182 -15.87 -4.41 2.14
C ASP A 182 -15.65 -4.89 3.58
N ARG A 183 -16.51 -5.78 4.09
CA ARG A 183 -16.30 -6.41 5.40
C ARG A 183 -15.19 -7.44 5.33
N GLN A 184 -15.13 -8.24 4.27
CA GLN A 184 -14.04 -9.20 4.06
C GLN A 184 -12.68 -8.50 4.02
N ARG A 185 -12.59 -7.40 3.27
CA ARG A 185 -11.40 -6.56 3.15
C ARG A 185 -10.97 -5.96 4.49
N ARG A 186 -11.92 -5.56 5.36
CA ARG A 186 -11.59 -4.92 6.64
C ARG A 186 -11.14 -5.90 7.71
N TYR A 187 -11.80 -7.05 7.84
CA TYR A 187 -11.57 -7.95 8.97
C TYR A 187 -10.67 -9.14 8.65
N PHE A 188 -10.65 -9.60 7.40
CA PHE A 188 -10.04 -10.90 7.05
C PHE A 188 -8.91 -10.81 6.02
N TRP A 189 -8.71 -9.66 5.37
CA TRP A 189 -7.65 -9.51 4.39
C TRP A 189 -6.39 -8.94 5.01
N SER A 190 -5.27 -9.58 4.70
CA SER A 190 -3.95 -9.03 5.01
C SER A 190 -3.59 -7.88 4.06
N SER A 191 -2.58 -7.10 4.42
CA SER A 191 -2.00 -6.06 3.57
C SER A 191 -1.72 -6.55 2.14
N LEU A 192 -1.17 -7.78 2.02
CA LEU A 192 -0.88 -8.42 0.74
C LEU A 192 -2.14 -8.60 -0.13
N HIS A 193 -3.24 -9.07 0.46
CA HIS A 193 -4.50 -9.24 -0.27
C HIS A 193 -5.05 -7.91 -0.77
N LYS A 194 -4.99 -6.87 0.07
CA LYS A 194 -5.48 -5.54 -0.29
C LYS A 194 -4.73 -4.99 -1.50
N ILE A 195 -3.41 -5.14 -1.53
CA ILE A 195 -2.58 -4.76 -2.67
C ILE A 195 -2.93 -5.58 -3.91
N ALA A 196 -2.99 -6.90 -3.75
CA ALA A 196 -3.22 -7.80 -4.87
C ALA A 196 -4.60 -7.58 -5.52
N ALA A 197 -5.63 -7.27 -4.72
CA ALA A 197 -6.94 -6.90 -5.23
C ALA A 197 -6.88 -5.64 -6.11
N VAL A 198 -6.20 -4.58 -5.66
CA VAL A 198 -6.03 -3.36 -6.46
C VAL A 198 -5.19 -3.61 -7.71
N ALA A 199 -4.15 -4.44 -7.62
CA ALA A 199 -3.33 -4.81 -8.77
C ALA A 199 -4.17 -5.49 -9.87
N VAL A 200 -5.05 -6.41 -9.48
CA VAL A 200 -5.96 -7.11 -10.39
C VAL A 200 -6.98 -6.14 -11.01
N GLU A 201 -7.56 -5.25 -10.21
CA GLU A 201 -8.53 -4.26 -10.70
C GLU A 201 -7.93 -3.28 -11.71
N ARG A 202 -6.67 -2.85 -11.50
CA ARG A 202 -6.02 -1.86 -12.37
C ARG A 202 -5.44 -2.43 -13.66
N ASN A 203 -4.99 -3.70 -13.65
CA ASN A 203 -4.49 -4.54 -14.76
C ASN A 203 -3.39 -3.96 -15.71
N SER A 204 -3.32 -2.65 -15.93
CA SER A 204 -2.45 -1.97 -16.90
C SER A 204 -1.37 -1.08 -16.29
N ARG A 205 -1.42 -0.85 -14.96
CA ARG A 205 -0.48 0.03 -14.23
C ARG A 205 0.09 -0.66 -12.99
N CYS A 206 0.16 -1.98 -13.01
CA CYS A 206 0.75 -2.76 -11.95
C CYS A 206 1.70 -3.82 -12.51
N THR A 207 2.88 -3.89 -11.91
CA THR A 207 3.86 -4.96 -12.13
C THR A 207 3.99 -5.75 -10.85
N MET A 208 3.65 -7.03 -10.89
CA MET A 208 3.82 -7.94 -9.76
C MET A 208 4.91 -8.96 -10.09
N VAL A 209 5.90 -9.06 -9.21
CA VAL A 209 6.90 -10.11 -9.18
C VAL A 209 6.56 -11.00 -7.99
N LEU A 210 6.19 -12.24 -8.27
CA LEU A 210 5.83 -13.24 -7.26
C LEU A 210 6.96 -14.27 -7.13
N ARG A 211 7.47 -14.47 -5.90
CA ARG A 211 8.46 -15.51 -5.59
C ARG A 211 7.84 -16.55 -4.67
N LYS A 212 7.74 -17.79 -5.15
CA LYS A 212 7.36 -18.96 -4.34
C LYS A 212 8.63 -19.73 -3.96
N PHE A 213 8.85 -19.97 -2.68
CA PHE A 213 9.88 -20.92 -2.26
C PHE A 213 9.28 -22.34 -2.34
N ASP A 214 9.68 -23.11 -3.35
CA ASP A 214 9.40 -24.55 -3.35
C ASP A 214 10.33 -25.22 -2.32
N GLY A 215 9.77 -25.72 -1.21
CA GLY A 215 10.51 -26.54 -0.23
C GLY A 215 10.28 -26.25 1.26
N LEU A 216 9.53 -25.21 1.63
CA LEU A 216 9.15 -24.98 3.03
C LEU A 216 7.77 -25.60 3.31
N PHE A 217 7.75 -26.70 4.05
CA PHE A 217 6.53 -27.32 4.59
C PHE A 217 5.83 -26.32 5.52
N TYR A 218 4.78 -25.66 5.03
CA TYR A 218 3.81 -24.95 5.88
C TYR A 218 2.53 -25.77 6.03
N PRO A 219 1.94 -25.86 7.23
CA PRO A 219 0.71 -26.61 7.45
C PRO A 219 -0.44 -26.02 6.63
N ALA A 220 -1.15 -26.90 5.95
CA ALA A 220 -2.15 -26.63 4.93
C ALA A 220 -3.34 -25.78 5.41
N LYS A 221 -3.27 -24.45 5.22
CA LYS A 221 -4.41 -23.54 4.99
C LYS A 221 -4.02 -22.31 4.15
N ALA A 222 -3.09 -22.46 3.20
CA ALA A 222 -2.77 -21.37 2.27
C ALA A 222 -3.83 -21.35 1.16
N PHE A 223 -4.66 -20.29 1.14
CA PHE A 223 -5.57 -20.03 0.03
C PHE A 223 -4.74 -19.78 -1.24
N SER A 224 -4.88 -20.67 -2.22
CA SER A 224 -4.31 -20.49 -3.55
C SER A 224 -5.15 -19.48 -4.32
N CYS A 225 -4.69 -18.23 -4.40
CA CYS A 225 -5.29 -17.22 -5.26
C CYS A 225 -4.81 -17.46 -6.70
N HIS A 226 -5.68 -17.98 -7.58
CA HIS A 226 -5.41 -18.03 -9.02
C HIS A 226 -5.44 -16.59 -9.57
N PHE A 227 -4.28 -15.97 -9.75
CA PHE A 227 -4.16 -14.70 -10.44
C PHE A 227 -4.10 -14.91 -11.94
N ASN A 228 -5.06 -14.34 -12.67
CA ASN A 228 -5.01 -14.26 -14.14
C ASN A 228 -4.20 -13.00 -14.52
N LEU A 229 -2.86 -13.11 -14.52
CA LEU A 229 -1.94 -11.99 -14.76
C LEU A 229 -1.48 -12.00 -16.23
N LYS A 230 -1.89 -11.00 -17.01
CA LYS A 230 -1.33 -10.75 -18.36
C LYS A 230 0.06 -10.10 -18.34
N SER A 231 0.56 -9.71 -17.16
CA SER A 231 1.87 -9.08 -16.99
C SER A 231 2.57 -9.65 -15.75
N LEU A 232 2.93 -10.93 -15.81
CA LEU A 232 3.75 -11.58 -14.78
C LEU A 232 5.20 -11.64 -15.27
N CYS A 233 6.08 -10.83 -14.68
CA CYS A 233 7.52 -11.01 -14.82
C CYS A 233 7.99 -11.90 -13.68
N ILE A 234 8.19 -13.20 -13.96
CA ILE A 234 8.81 -14.13 -13.00
C ILE A 234 10.32 -13.94 -13.08
N LEU A 235 10.91 -13.31 -12.06
CA LEU A 235 12.36 -13.30 -11.87
C LEU A 235 12.76 -14.60 -11.16
N HIS A 236 13.32 -15.54 -11.91
CA HIS A 236 13.89 -16.77 -11.37
C HIS A 236 15.34 -16.51 -10.94
N SER A 237 15.57 -16.21 -9.66
CA SER A 237 16.94 -16.12 -9.13
C SER A 237 17.43 -17.52 -8.73
N THR A 238 18.12 -18.21 -9.65
CA THR A 238 18.89 -19.41 -9.33
C THR A 238 20.25 -18.97 -8.78
N LEU A 239 20.37 -18.76 -7.47
CA LEU A 239 21.65 -18.47 -6.82
C LEU A 239 22.10 -19.66 -5.96
N TYR A 240 23.03 -20.41 -6.56
CA TYR A 240 24.06 -21.29 -6.02
C TYR A 240 24.04 -21.69 -4.53
N GLY A 241 24.01 -23.01 -4.34
CA GLY A 241 24.45 -23.69 -3.12
C GLY A 241 25.02 -25.06 -3.46
N THR A 242 26.24 -25.09 -3.99
CA THR A 242 27.06 -26.30 -4.06
C THR A 242 27.33 -26.81 -2.65
N PHE A 243 26.70 -27.91 -2.24
CA PHE A 243 27.27 -28.80 -1.25
C PHE A 243 27.90 -29.98 -1.98
N SER A 244 29.23 -29.96 -2.06
CA SER A 244 30.02 -31.16 -2.33
C SER A 244 29.80 -32.15 -1.18
N LYS A 245 29.79 -33.43 -1.56
CA LYS A 245 29.75 -34.61 -0.68
C LYS A 245 30.85 -34.59 0.37
#